data_AF-A0A378VYV1-F1
#
_entry.id   AF-A0A378VYV1-F1
#
_cell.length_a   1.000
_cell.length_b   1.000
_cell.length_c   1.000
_cell.angle_alpha   90.00
_cell.angle_beta   90.00
_cell.angle_gamma   90.00
#
_symmetry.space_group_name_H-M   'P 1'
#
loop_
_entity.id
_entity.type
_entity.pdbx_description
1 polymer ?
#
loop_
_entity_poly.entity_id
_entity_poly.type
_entity_poly.pdbx_seq_one_letter_code
_entity_poly.pdbx_strand_id
1 'polypeptide(L)'
;MEVSKAVSLLARMRDSLRSMQIYGRTWNADDLLAWTTLLLNPNRMFTGQQDEIDPVWDETKFLSEQMIETRTSIKVLDSGSGLRFGNRAAGDCVIAQCYSANRYPEEFHLSNMGALIGDVIEANMNYTSPFLISMAMFKRDYDTSSNTVKLKAARAKQTAESKMAAVMPEAAKIKRDYDICLEAFGKGGGGLVSLLHQVVIWERPENINLAESQAVSIWQAQGFGLYRDQYLQLGSYLTALPMAIDKEVEKYLDSKKRWSTKTMTNAVCMSPVIGEWHGLGRPVIGLFGKRGQAMGIDLFANPAGNYNFAIIGASGSGKSFFANEIVRNYMGLGTQVWIIDVGRSYENSAK
;
A
#
# COMPACT_ATOMS: atom_id res chain seq x y z
N MET A 1 -5.60 -17.89 27.20
CA MET A 1 -6.85 -18.01 26.41
C MET A 1 -6.80 -17.16 25.13
N GLU A 2 -6.34 -15.90 25.18
CA GLU A 2 -6.25 -15.04 23.99
C GLU A 2 -5.17 -15.46 22.99
N VAL A 3 -3.97 -15.86 23.47
CA VAL A 3 -2.90 -16.36 22.59
C VAL A 3 -3.34 -17.57 21.78
N SER A 4 -4.02 -18.54 22.40
CA SER A 4 -4.55 -19.72 21.69
C SER A 4 -5.58 -19.34 20.62
N LYS A 5 -6.44 -18.34 20.89
CA LYS A 5 -7.38 -17.81 19.89
C LYS A 5 -6.63 -17.15 18.72
N ALA A 6 -5.63 -16.33 19.00
CA ALA A 6 -4.80 -15.68 18.00
C ALA A 6 -4.07 -16.69 17.10
N VAL A 7 -3.47 -17.73 17.69
CA VAL A 7 -2.83 -18.83 16.94
C VAL A 7 -3.84 -19.55 16.04
N SER A 8 -5.04 -19.85 16.55
CA SER A 8 -6.10 -20.47 15.74
C SER A 8 -6.58 -19.60 14.58
N LEU A 9 -6.58 -18.28 14.76
CA LEU A 9 -7.00 -17.32 13.75
C LEU A 9 -5.93 -17.22 12.66
N LEU A 10 -4.66 -17.14 13.06
CA LEU A 10 -3.53 -17.12 12.14
C LEU A 10 -3.50 -18.38 11.26
N ALA A 11 -3.73 -19.56 11.85
CA ALA A 11 -3.80 -20.82 11.11
C ALA A 11 -4.90 -20.78 10.04
N ARG A 12 -6.12 -20.33 10.42
CA ARG A 12 -7.25 -20.21 9.49
C ARG A 12 -6.99 -19.22 8.36
N MET A 13 -6.40 -18.06 8.67
CA MET A 13 -6.01 -17.07 7.67
C MET A 13 -4.99 -17.65 6.69
N ARG A 14 -3.96 -18.33 7.20
CA ARG A 14 -2.95 -18.99 6.38
C ARG A 14 -3.57 -20.00 5.42
N ASP A 15 -4.45 -20.87 5.92
CA ASP A 15 -5.06 -21.93 5.12
C ASP A 15 -5.97 -21.34 4.02
N SER A 16 -6.68 -20.25 4.33
CA SER A 16 -7.47 -19.51 3.35
C SER A 16 -6.60 -18.89 2.26
N LEU A 17 -5.52 -18.17 2.63
CA LEU A 17 -4.60 -17.56 1.67
C LEU A 17 -3.88 -18.60 0.79
N ARG A 18 -3.56 -19.78 1.36
CA ARG A 18 -2.99 -20.91 0.61
C ARG A 18 -3.99 -21.48 -0.39
N SER A 19 -5.25 -21.65 0.00
CA SER A 19 -6.30 -22.12 -0.92
C SER A 19 -6.48 -21.18 -2.11
N MET A 20 -6.26 -19.89 -1.90
CA MET A 20 -6.32 -18.83 -2.92
C MET A 20 -5.00 -18.65 -3.69
N GLN A 21 -3.94 -19.40 -3.38
CA GLN A 21 -2.61 -19.30 -4.01
C GLN A 21 -1.96 -17.91 -3.87
N ILE A 22 -2.31 -17.16 -2.81
CA ILE A 22 -1.75 -15.81 -2.52
C ILE A 22 -0.98 -15.76 -1.20
N TYR A 23 -0.78 -16.90 -0.54
CA TYR A 23 0.05 -16.98 0.65
C TYR A 23 1.54 -16.96 0.28
N GLY A 24 2.26 -15.92 0.68
CA GLY A 24 3.72 -15.86 0.61
C GLY A 24 4.37 -16.59 1.80
N ARG A 25 4.38 -15.91 2.96
CA ARG A 25 4.92 -16.46 4.23
C ARG A 25 4.30 -15.77 5.43
N THR A 26 4.50 -16.34 6.61
CA THR A 26 4.16 -15.71 7.89
C THR A 26 5.38 -14.92 8.38
N TRP A 27 5.16 -13.67 8.78
CA TRP A 27 6.20 -12.81 9.34
C TRP A 27 6.53 -13.21 10.78
N ASN A 28 7.81 -13.16 11.12
CA ASN A 28 8.31 -13.21 12.49
C ASN A 28 8.49 -11.79 13.07
N ALA A 29 9.07 -11.68 14.25
CA ALA A 29 9.31 -10.40 14.90
C ALA A 29 10.31 -9.52 14.12
N ASP A 30 11.40 -10.10 13.60
CA ASP A 30 12.39 -9.39 12.79
C ASP A 30 11.79 -8.83 11.50
N ASP A 31 10.91 -9.59 10.84
CA ASP A 31 10.21 -9.15 9.63
C ASP A 31 9.35 -7.91 9.90
N LEU A 32 8.59 -7.93 11.00
CA LEU A 32 7.74 -6.81 11.39
C LEU A 32 8.58 -5.60 11.80
N LEU A 33 9.68 -5.82 12.52
CA LEU A 33 10.61 -4.79 12.92
C LEU A 33 11.22 -4.13 11.68
N ALA A 34 11.81 -4.91 10.78
CA ALA A 34 12.38 -4.41 9.52
C ALA A 34 11.36 -3.62 8.69
N TRP A 35 10.12 -4.13 8.55
CA TRP A 35 9.09 -3.46 7.78
C TRP A 35 8.60 -2.15 8.41
N THR A 36 8.48 -2.10 9.74
CA THR A 36 8.02 -0.88 10.46
C THR A 36 9.12 0.13 10.71
N THR A 37 10.40 -0.26 10.66
CA THR A 37 11.56 0.61 10.93
C THR A 37 11.49 1.92 10.15
N LEU A 38 11.27 1.87 8.83
CA LEU A 38 11.22 3.09 8.02
C LEU A 38 9.95 3.90 8.28
N LEU A 39 8.84 3.25 8.62
CA LEU A 39 7.58 3.93 8.94
C LEU A 39 7.62 4.63 10.30
N LEU A 40 8.38 4.12 11.26
CA LEU A 40 8.48 4.69 12.59
C LEU A 40 9.69 5.62 12.75
N ASN A 41 10.73 5.40 11.94
CA ASN A 41 11.99 6.16 11.93
C ASN A 41 12.28 6.70 10.52
N PRO A 42 11.38 7.51 9.92
CA PRO A 42 11.49 7.92 8.52
C PRO A 42 12.69 8.84 8.23
N ASN A 43 13.32 9.40 9.26
CA ASN A 43 14.61 10.09 9.14
C ASN A 43 15.67 9.19 8.46
N ARG A 44 15.60 7.86 8.61
CA ARG A 44 16.51 6.91 7.94
C ARG A 44 16.40 6.92 6.41
N MET A 45 15.25 7.28 5.85
CA MET A 45 15.00 7.21 4.40
C MET A 45 15.92 8.13 3.60
N PHE A 46 16.37 9.25 4.19
CA PHE A 46 17.05 10.33 3.47
C PHE A 46 18.45 10.67 4.02
N THR A 47 18.88 10.07 5.13
CA THR A 47 20.17 10.39 5.77
C THR A 47 21.35 9.57 5.29
N GLY A 48 21.16 8.66 4.31
CA GLY A 48 22.21 7.75 3.88
C GLY A 48 22.59 6.70 4.94
N GLN A 49 21.78 6.56 5.99
CA GLN A 49 21.96 5.57 7.07
C GLN A 49 21.51 4.16 6.66
N GLN A 50 21.53 3.85 5.36
CA GLN A 50 21.20 2.51 4.85
C GLN A 50 22.27 1.47 5.23
N ASP A 51 23.47 1.93 5.59
CA ASP A 51 24.59 1.08 6.05
C ASP A 51 24.51 0.75 7.56
N GLU A 52 23.56 1.32 8.30
CA GLU A 52 23.37 0.98 9.72
C GLU A 52 22.62 -0.35 9.85
N ILE A 53 23.14 -1.24 10.71
CA ILE A 53 22.57 -2.57 10.96
C ILE A 53 21.13 -2.41 11.44
N ASP A 54 20.19 -3.06 10.75
CA ASP A 54 18.81 -3.09 11.19
C ASP A 54 18.70 -3.68 12.61
N PRO A 55 17.85 -3.11 13.47
CA PRO A 55 17.71 -3.60 14.83
C PRO A 55 17.30 -5.07 14.79
N VAL A 56 18.04 -5.92 15.50
CA VAL A 56 17.72 -7.33 15.69
C VAL A 56 16.80 -7.43 16.89
N TRP A 57 15.73 -8.23 16.77
CA TRP A 57 14.76 -8.35 17.86
C TRP A 57 15.39 -8.99 19.11
N ASP A 58 15.34 -8.27 20.23
CA ASP A 58 15.65 -8.79 21.55
C ASP A 58 14.41 -9.47 22.13
N GLU A 59 14.42 -10.80 22.18
CA GLU A 59 13.32 -11.62 22.68
C GLU A 59 12.98 -11.39 24.17
N THR A 60 13.88 -10.73 24.92
CA THR A 60 13.67 -10.44 26.35
C THR A 60 12.80 -9.21 26.60
N LYS A 61 12.50 -8.43 25.55
CA LYS A 61 11.72 -7.18 25.62
C LYS A 61 10.50 -7.24 24.71
N PHE A 62 9.49 -6.41 25.00
CA PHE A 62 8.36 -6.28 24.09
C PHE A 62 8.81 -5.68 22.76
N LEU A 63 8.26 -6.18 21.65
CA LEU A 63 8.61 -5.69 20.32
C LEU A 63 8.33 -4.17 20.20
N SER A 64 7.21 -3.70 20.75
CA SER A 64 6.81 -2.29 20.72
C SER A 64 7.81 -1.34 21.39
N GLU A 65 8.62 -1.82 22.33
CA GLU A 65 9.63 -1.02 23.04
C GLU A 65 10.91 -0.84 22.21
N GLN A 66 11.04 -1.58 21.10
CA GLN A 66 12.25 -1.65 20.27
C GLN A 66 12.05 -1.06 18.86
N MET A 67 10.81 -0.74 18.48
CA MET A 67 10.47 -0.29 17.12
C MET A 67 10.82 1.17 16.83
N ILE A 68 10.91 2.01 17.86
CA ILE A 68 11.24 3.44 17.74
C ILE A 68 12.66 3.65 18.28
N GLU A 69 13.53 4.19 17.46
CA GLU A 69 14.91 4.49 17.86
C GLU A 69 14.96 5.68 18.82
N THR A 70 15.91 5.66 19.75
CA THR A 70 16.09 6.73 20.76
C THR A 70 16.35 8.11 20.15
N ARG A 71 16.93 8.16 18.95
CA ARG A 71 17.20 9.38 18.19
C ARG A 71 16.00 9.89 17.38
N THR A 72 14.95 9.08 17.24
CA THR A 72 13.78 9.46 16.45
C THR A 72 12.95 10.49 17.20
N SER A 73 13.14 11.75 16.83
CA SER A 73 12.32 12.85 17.33
C SER A 73 11.13 13.09 16.42
N ILE A 74 9.94 13.24 16.99
CA ILE A 74 8.71 13.64 16.29
C ILE A 74 8.21 14.98 16.81
N LYS A 75 7.86 15.91 15.91
CA LYS A 75 7.19 17.17 16.25
C LYS A 75 6.03 17.44 15.30
N VAL A 76 4.85 17.73 15.84
CA VAL A 76 3.72 18.23 15.05
C VAL A 76 4.06 19.63 14.56
N LEU A 77 3.92 19.88 13.26
CA LEU A 77 4.15 21.22 12.70
C LEU A 77 3.08 22.20 13.20
N ASP A 78 3.49 23.42 13.56
CA ASP A 78 2.60 24.46 14.07
C ASP A 78 1.51 24.86 13.05
N SER A 79 1.80 24.71 11.75
CA SER A 79 0.85 24.87 10.65
C SER A 79 -0.29 23.84 10.62
N GLY A 80 -0.17 22.77 11.40
CA GLY A 80 -1.07 21.62 11.31
C GLY A 80 -0.91 20.80 10.03
N SER A 81 0.11 21.06 9.19
CA SER A 81 0.21 20.45 7.84
C SER A 81 0.93 19.11 7.78
N GLY A 82 1.63 18.71 8.84
CA GLY A 82 2.37 17.45 8.86
C GLY A 82 3.06 17.16 10.18
N LEU A 83 3.83 16.08 10.19
CA LEU A 83 4.73 15.67 11.26
C LEU A 83 6.17 15.87 10.77
N ARG A 84 7.03 16.39 11.64
CA ARG A 84 8.45 16.53 11.39
C ARG A 84 9.21 15.47 12.18
N PHE A 85 10.01 14.69 11.47
CA PHE A 85 10.97 13.75 12.02
C PHE A 85 12.39 14.30 11.90
N GLY A 86 13.28 13.91 12.80
CA GLY A 86 14.67 14.39 12.86
C GLY A 86 14.80 15.89 13.22
N ASN A 87 15.97 16.47 12.98
CA ASN A 87 16.30 17.87 13.27
C ASN A 87 16.72 18.65 12.02
N ARG A 88 16.02 19.76 11.73
CA ARG A 88 16.37 20.62 10.59
C ARG A 88 17.82 21.11 10.61
N ALA A 89 18.38 21.38 11.80
CA ALA A 89 19.77 21.81 11.94
C ALA A 89 20.78 20.71 11.61
N ALA A 90 20.39 19.44 11.72
CA ALA A 90 21.26 18.28 11.46
C ALA A 90 21.16 17.75 10.03
N GLY A 91 20.33 18.36 9.16
CA GLY A 91 20.17 17.95 7.76
C GLY A 91 19.41 16.63 7.54
N ASP A 92 18.88 16.04 8.62
CA ASP A 92 18.12 14.78 8.65
C ASP A 92 16.60 14.97 8.75
N CYS A 93 16.12 16.19 8.51
CA CYS A 93 14.71 16.52 8.63
C CYS A 93 13.87 15.87 7.54
N VAL A 94 12.82 15.16 7.96
CA VAL A 94 11.82 14.55 7.09
C VAL A 94 10.44 15.02 7.52
N ILE A 95 9.60 15.38 6.55
CA ILE A 95 8.21 15.73 6.77
C ILE A 95 7.34 14.56 6.34
N ALA A 96 6.49 14.07 7.24
CA ALA A 96 5.41 13.18 6.90
C ALA A 96 4.11 13.97 6.77
N GLN A 97 3.44 13.88 5.61
CA GLN A 97 2.10 14.43 5.41
C GLN A 97 1.11 13.28 5.22
N CYS A 98 -0.02 13.38 5.93
CA CYS A 98 -1.11 12.41 5.86
C CYS A 98 -2.25 13.00 5.04
N TYR A 99 -2.84 12.18 4.20
CA TYR A 99 -4.00 12.51 3.40
C TYR A 99 -5.06 11.44 3.57
N SER A 100 -6.31 11.83 3.47
CA SER A 100 -7.45 10.93 3.55
C SER A 100 -8.37 11.09 2.36
N ALA A 101 -8.88 9.97 1.84
CA ALA A 101 -9.85 10.01 0.76
C ALA A 101 -11.23 10.42 1.30
N ASN A 102 -11.81 11.47 0.74
CA ASN A 102 -13.14 11.96 1.13
C ASN A 102 -14.20 11.80 0.02
N ARG A 103 -13.77 11.65 -1.23
CA ARG A 103 -14.59 11.40 -2.39
C ARG A 103 -14.08 10.13 -3.04
N TYR A 104 -15.02 9.29 -3.42
CA TYR A 104 -14.76 8.01 -4.08
C TYR A 104 -15.40 8.06 -5.47
N PRO A 105 -14.80 7.37 -6.45
CA PRO A 105 -15.40 7.23 -7.77
C PRO A 105 -16.74 6.48 -7.68
N GLU A 106 -17.63 6.73 -8.65
CA GLU A 106 -18.94 6.07 -8.73
C GLU A 106 -18.80 4.56 -9.00
N GLU A 107 -17.82 4.20 -9.83
CA GLU A 107 -17.45 2.82 -10.15
C GLU A 107 -15.94 2.65 -10.01
N PHE A 108 -15.51 1.51 -9.44
CA PHE A 108 -14.09 1.21 -9.31
C PHE A 108 -13.84 -0.29 -9.34
N HIS A 109 -12.86 -0.70 -10.14
CA HIS A 109 -12.45 -2.10 -10.27
C HIS A 109 -11.13 -2.33 -9.54
N LEU A 110 -10.96 -3.53 -8.96
CA LEU A 110 -9.73 -3.92 -8.28
C LEU A 110 -8.47 -3.77 -9.15
N SER A 111 -8.58 -4.06 -10.45
CA SER A 111 -7.48 -3.88 -11.41
C SER A 111 -6.94 -2.46 -11.44
N ASN A 112 -7.79 -1.46 -11.16
CA ASN A 112 -7.43 -0.05 -11.22
C ASN A 112 -6.69 0.40 -9.96
N MET A 113 -6.68 -0.40 -8.88
CA MET A 113 -5.86 -0.09 -7.69
C MET A 113 -4.37 -0.02 -8.03
N GLY A 114 -3.93 -0.75 -9.05
CA GLY A 114 -2.57 -0.62 -9.57
C GLY A 114 -2.26 0.80 -10.06
N ALA A 115 -3.22 1.56 -10.58
CA ALA A 115 -2.97 2.94 -11.04
C ALA A 115 -2.74 3.92 -9.88
N LEU A 116 -3.13 3.56 -8.64
CA LEU A 116 -2.92 4.41 -7.47
C LEU A 116 -1.48 4.37 -6.94
N ILE A 117 -0.64 3.43 -7.39
CA ILE A 117 0.80 3.38 -7.04
C ILE A 117 1.69 4.00 -8.12
N GLY A 118 1.11 4.53 -9.20
CA GLY A 118 1.81 5.16 -10.31
C GLY A 118 1.30 4.72 -11.68
N ASP A 119 1.88 5.27 -12.74
CA ASP A 119 1.55 4.97 -14.13
C ASP A 119 2.71 4.30 -14.88
N VAL A 120 2.37 3.40 -15.81
CA VAL A 120 3.33 2.60 -16.58
C VAL A 120 3.77 3.33 -17.87
N ILE A 121 3.04 4.36 -18.28
CA ILE A 121 3.25 5.11 -19.51
C ILE A 121 3.68 6.53 -19.17
N GLU A 122 2.93 7.21 -18.32
CA GLU A 122 3.16 8.61 -17.96
C GLU A 122 4.06 8.73 -16.72
N ALA A 123 5.37 8.94 -16.94
CA ALA A 123 6.33 9.06 -15.83
C ALA A 123 6.01 10.20 -14.85
N ASN A 124 5.28 11.24 -15.27
CA ASN A 124 4.86 12.34 -14.41
C ASN A 124 3.75 11.95 -13.41
N MET A 125 3.09 10.81 -13.64
CA MET A 125 2.06 10.23 -12.78
C MET A 125 2.63 9.15 -11.86
N ASN A 126 3.88 9.31 -11.43
CA ASN A 126 4.56 8.45 -10.48
C ASN A 126 4.94 9.23 -9.21
N TYR A 127 4.95 8.53 -8.07
CA TYR A 127 5.48 9.07 -6.84
C TYR A 127 6.99 9.26 -6.96
N THR A 128 7.49 10.45 -6.63
CA THR A 128 8.95 10.69 -6.53
C THR A 128 9.48 10.59 -5.10
N SER A 129 8.60 10.29 -4.15
CA SER A 129 8.89 10.24 -2.72
C SER A 129 8.37 8.94 -2.12
N PRO A 130 9.01 8.40 -1.06
CA PRO A 130 8.47 7.29 -0.29
C PRO A 130 7.02 7.57 0.15
N PHE A 131 6.17 6.57 -0.02
CA PHE A 131 4.75 6.69 0.29
C PHE A 131 4.18 5.40 0.88
N LEU A 132 3.05 5.52 1.56
CA LEU A 132 2.24 4.42 2.08
C LEU A 132 0.79 4.68 1.67
N ILE A 133 0.17 3.69 1.03
CA ILE A 133 -1.29 3.67 0.83
C ILE A 133 -1.85 2.66 1.82
N SER A 134 -2.75 3.12 2.68
CA SER A 134 -3.39 2.30 3.70
C SER A 134 -4.90 2.33 3.53
N MET A 135 -5.52 1.17 3.77
CA MET A 135 -6.97 1.04 3.82
C MET A 135 -7.35 0.34 5.12
N ALA A 136 -8.10 1.06 5.96
CA ALA A 136 -8.75 0.48 7.11
C ALA A 136 -10.18 0.07 6.75
N MET A 137 -10.53 -1.17 7.10
CA MET A 137 -11.88 -1.70 6.95
C MET A 137 -12.37 -2.21 8.31
N PHE A 138 -13.50 -1.68 8.76
CA PHE A 138 -14.15 -2.13 9.98
C PHE A 138 -15.54 -2.67 9.69
N LYS A 139 -15.77 -3.93 10.05
CA LYS A 139 -17.09 -4.57 9.93
C LYS A 139 -17.93 -4.23 11.16
N ARG A 140 -19.00 -3.49 10.93
CA ARG A 140 -19.98 -3.15 11.97
C ARG A 140 -20.82 -4.36 12.35
N ASP A 141 -21.50 -4.26 13.50
CA ASP A 141 -22.51 -5.24 13.90
C ASP A 141 -23.55 -5.42 12.79
N TYR A 142 -23.79 -6.69 12.42
CA TYR A 142 -24.56 -7.02 11.23
C TYR A 142 -26.04 -6.63 11.38
N ASP A 143 -26.64 -6.98 12.51
CA ASP A 143 -28.07 -6.79 12.75
C ASP A 143 -28.41 -5.31 12.93
N THR A 144 -27.59 -4.59 13.70
CA THR A 144 -27.73 -3.15 13.91
C THR A 144 -27.60 -2.39 12.58
N SER A 145 -26.61 -2.76 11.76
CA SER A 145 -26.38 -2.13 10.46
C SER A 145 -27.52 -2.45 9.49
N SER A 146 -27.99 -3.70 9.44
CA SER A 146 -29.09 -4.12 8.58
C SER A 146 -30.39 -3.38 8.90
N ASN A 147 -30.74 -3.28 10.18
CA ASN A 147 -31.96 -2.58 10.61
C ASN A 147 -31.89 -1.08 10.31
N THR A 148 -30.73 -0.45 10.53
CA THR A 148 -30.52 0.97 10.20
C THR A 148 -30.69 1.22 8.70
N VAL A 149 -30.13 0.35 7.85
CA VAL A 149 -30.23 0.45 6.39
C VAL A 149 -31.67 0.22 5.92
N LYS A 150 -32.39 -0.76 6.45
CA LYS A 150 -33.82 -0.97 6.14
C LYS A 150 -34.68 0.27 6.41
N LEU A 151 -34.48 0.91 7.57
CA LEU A 151 -35.21 2.12 7.91
C LEU A 151 -34.86 3.29 6.97
N LYS A 152 -33.57 3.48 6.67
CA LYS A 152 -33.12 4.55 5.76
C LYS A 152 -33.57 4.31 4.32
N ALA A 153 -33.53 3.07 3.84
CA ALA A 153 -34.00 2.68 2.52
C ALA A 153 -35.51 2.91 2.36
N ALA A 154 -36.32 2.55 3.36
CA ALA A 154 -37.76 2.82 3.34
C ALA A 154 -38.06 4.33 3.23
N ARG A 155 -37.31 5.17 3.96
CA ARG A 155 -37.43 6.63 3.87
C ARG A 155 -36.99 7.15 2.50
N ALA A 156 -35.85 6.69 1.99
CA ALA A 156 -35.36 7.09 0.66
C ALA A 156 -36.36 6.73 -0.45
N LYS A 157 -36.97 5.54 -0.36
CA LYS A 157 -38.04 5.12 -1.26
C LYS A 157 -39.25 6.05 -1.19
N GLN A 158 -39.73 6.36 0.01
CA GLN A 158 -40.86 7.28 0.21
C GLN A 158 -40.57 8.67 -0.36
N THR A 159 -39.36 9.19 -0.17
CA THR A 159 -38.95 10.49 -0.72
C THR A 159 -38.89 10.47 -2.24
N ALA A 160 -38.30 9.44 -2.83
CA ALA A 160 -38.17 9.30 -4.29
C ALA A 160 -39.52 9.09 -5.00
N GLU A 161 -40.52 8.54 -4.31
CA GLU A 161 -41.88 8.34 -4.82
C GLU A 161 -42.83 9.52 -4.50
N SER A 162 -42.33 10.54 -3.79
CA SER A 162 -43.12 11.71 -3.41
C SER A 162 -43.30 12.70 -4.57
N LYS A 163 -44.32 13.56 -4.49
CA LYS A 163 -44.52 14.65 -5.46
C LYS A 163 -43.33 15.63 -5.53
N MET A 164 -42.54 15.74 -4.46
CA MET A 164 -41.34 16.57 -4.41
C MET A 164 -40.13 15.94 -5.10
N ALA A 165 -40.17 14.65 -5.47
CA ALA A 165 -39.08 13.99 -6.17
C ALA A 165 -38.77 14.63 -7.53
N ALA A 166 -39.79 15.19 -8.21
CA ALA A 166 -39.64 15.86 -9.49
C ALA A 166 -38.70 17.09 -9.43
N VAL A 167 -38.52 17.69 -8.25
CA VAL A 167 -37.60 18.82 -8.03
C VAL A 167 -36.35 18.43 -7.24
N MET A 168 -36.17 17.14 -6.94
CA MET A 168 -35.04 16.60 -6.19
C MET A 168 -34.29 15.55 -7.04
N PRO A 169 -33.39 15.96 -7.95
CA PRO A 169 -32.70 15.04 -8.87
C PRO A 169 -31.91 13.94 -8.13
N GLU A 170 -31.39 14.23 -6.94
CA GLU A 170 -30.63 13.26 -6.12
C GLU A 170 -31.49 12.17 -5.46
N ALA A 171 -32.81 12.36 -5.36
CA ALA A 171 -33.67 11.42 -4.62
C ALA A 171 -33.66 10.01 -5.23
N ALA A 172 -33.63 9.93 -6.57
CA ALA A 172 -33.54 8.66 -7.29
C ALA A 172 -32.19 7.96 -7.06
N LYS A 173 -31.09 8.73 -7.03
CA LYS A 173 -29.74 8.22 -6.77
C LYS A 173 -29.62 7.67 -5.34
N ILE A 174 -30.10 8.43 -4.36
CA ILE A 174 -30.11 8.00 -2.95
C ILE A 174 -30.92 6.72 -2.77
N LYS A 175 -32.10 6.60 -3.42
CA LYS A 175 -32.89 5.35 -3.40
C LYS A 175 -32.08 4.18 -3.96
N ARG A 176 -31.48 4.34 -5.14
CA ARG A 176 -30.65 3.31 -5.77
C ARG A 176 -29.50 2.86 -4.86
N ASP A 177 -28.79 3.80 -4.22
CA ASP A 177 -27.68 3.48 -3.31
C ASP A 177 -28.15 2.66 -2.10
N TYR A 178 -29.32 2.98 -1.55
CA TYR A 178 -29.89 2.20 -0.44
C TYR A 178 -30.40 0.82 -0.88
N ASP A 179 -30.92 0.69 -2.10
CA ASP A 179 -31.30 -0.61 -2.66
C ASP A 179 -30.07 -1.53 -2.79
N ILE A 180 -28.94 -1.01 -3.29
CA ILE A 180 -27.65 -1.73 -3.32
C ILE A 180 -27.20 -2.12 -1.91
N CYS A 181 -27.35 -1.20 -0.93
CA CYS A 181 -27.00 -1.49 0.46
C CYS A 181 -27.86 -2.60 1.05
N LEU A 182 -29.15 -2.67 0.72
CA LEU A 182 -30.04 -3.75 1.16
C LEU A 182 -29.65 -5.10 0.55
N GLU A 183 -29.36 -5.11 -0.74
CA GLU A 183 -28.89 -6.31 -1.46
C GLU A 183 -27.58 -6.85 -0.87
N ALA A 184 -26.70 -5.98 -0.37
CA ALA A 184 -25.45 -6.39 0.29
C ALA A 184 -25.65 -7.20 1.57
N PHE A 185 -26.82 -7.13 2.23
CA PHE A 185 -27.19 -8.00 3.36
C PHE A 185 -27.86 -9.31 2.90
N GLY A 186 -28.02 -9.52 1.59
CA GLY A 186 -28.46 -10.79 1.01
C GLY A 186 -27.39 -11.88 1.07
N LYS A 187 -27.69 -13.04 0.46
CA LYS A 187 -26.76 -14.17 0.45
C LYS A 187 -25.48 -13.80 -0.33
N GLY A 188 -24.33 -13.84 0.37
CA GLY A 188 -23.00 -13.64 -0.22
C GLY A 188 -22.47 -12.21 -0.25
N GLY A 189 -23.28 -11.20 0.08
CA GLY A 189 -22.88 -9.78 0.00
C GLY A 189 -22.02 -9.26 1.15
N GLY A 190 -21.93 -10.00 2.26
CA GLY A 190 -21.04 -9.68 3.40
C GLY A 190 -21.47 -8.49 4.26
N GLY A 191 -22.48 -7.72 3.83
CA GLY A 191 -23.01 -6.52 4.48
C GLY A 191 -22.23 -5.25 4.13
N LEU A 192 -22.36 -4.25 5.01
CA LEU A 192 -21.65 -2.99 4.90
C LEU A 192 -20.43 -2.93 5.82
N VAL A 193 -19.45 -2.13 5.41
CA VAL A 193 -18.23 -1.85 6.17
C VAL A 193 -17.97 -0.34 6.24
N SER A 194 -17.29 0.06 7.30
CA SER A 194 -16.68 1.39 7.41
C SER A 194 -15.28 1.33 6.81
N LEU A 195 -15.01 2.25 5.88
CA LEU A 195 -13.81 2.30 5.06
C LEU A 195 -13.10 3.63 5.24
N LEU A 196 -11.78 3.60 5.43
CA LEU A 196 -10.92 4.77 5.46
C LEU A 196 -9.70 4.48 4.58
N HIS A 197 -9.48 5.30 3.57
CA HIS A 197 -8.26 5.30 2.76
C HIS A 197 -7.38 6.45 3.16
N GLN A 198 -6.10 6.16 3.33
CA GLN A 198 -5.08 7.14 3.66
C GLN A 198 -3.87 7.00 2.75
N VAL A 199 -3.23 8.14 2.49
CA VAL A 199 -1.91 8.21 1.86
C VAL A 199 -0.99 8.92 2.84
N VAL A 200 0.17 8.34 3.10
CA VAL A 200 1.24 9.01 3.83
C VAL A 200 2.40 9.21 2.87
N ILE A 201 2.96 10.41 2.86
CA ILE A 201 4.12 10.77 2.04
C ILE A 201 5.22 11.25 2.97
N TRP A 202 6.43 10.74 2.80
CA TRP A 202 7.62 11.20 3.49
C TRP A 202 8.55 11.89 2.50
N GLU A 203 8.98 13.11 2.81
CA GLU A 203 9.91 13.84 1.95
C GLU A 203 10.68 14.90 2.75
N ARG A 204 11.80 15.37 2.21
CA ARG A 204 12.49 16.53 2.73
C ARG A 204 11.61 17.79 2.64
N PRO A 205 11.76 18.77 3.56
CA PRO A 205 10.93 19.97 3.58
C PRO A 205 10.86 20.73 2.26
N GLU A 206 11.91 20.69 1.45
CA GLU A 206 12.03 21.44 0.20
C GLU A 206 11.15 20.85 -0.92
N ASN A 207 10.90 19.55 -0.89
CA ASN A 207 10.22 18.81 -1.97
C ASN A 207 8.80 18.35 -1.60
N ILE A 208 8.37 18.50 -0.34
CA ILE A 208 7.09 17.97 0.14
C ILE A 208 5.86 18.47 -0.64
N ASN A 209 5.87 19.72 -1.12
CA ASN A 209 4.76 20.29 -1.88
C ASN A 209 4.65 19.70 -3.30
N LEU A 210 5.79 19.32 -3.90
CA LEU A 210 5.82 18.62 -5.18
C LEU A 210 5.23 17.21 -5.00
N ALA A 211 5.68 16.50 -3.97
CA ALA A 211 5.18 15.17 -3.64
C ALA A 211 3.67 15.16 -3.34
N GLU A 212 3.17 16.17 -2.62
CA GLU A 212 1.73 16.41 -2.40
C GLU A 212 0.98 16.52 -3.73
N SER A 213 1.46 17.39 -4.62
CA SER A 213 0.81 17.67 -5.90
C SER A 213 0.73 16.43 -6.80
N GLN A 214 1.77 15.59 -6.80
CA GLN A 214 1.79 14.33 -7.53
C GLN A 214 0.78 13.33 -6.97
N ALA A 215 0.79 13.11 -5.64
CA ALA A 215 -0.12 12.15 -5.02
C ALA A 215 -1.59 12.53 -5.21
N VAL A 216 -1.91 13.83 -5.07
CA VAL A 216 -3.26 14.35 -5.34
C VAL A 216 -3.64 14.12 -6.80
N SER A 217 -2.73 14.39 -7.75
CA SER A 217 -2.98 14.17 -9.18
C SER A 217 -3.24 12.69 -9.51
N ILE A 218 -2.43 11.77 -8.98
CA ILE A 218 -2.58 10.32 -9.17
C ILE A 218 -3.97 9.85 -8.70
N TRP A 219 -4.39 10.27 -7.50
CA TRP A 219 -5.68 9.86 -6.94
C TRP A 219 -6.86 10.50 -7.66
N GLN A 220 -6.74 11.77 -8.05
CA GLN A 220 -7.78 12.48 -8.81
C GLN A 220 -7.99 11.89 -10.21
N ALA A 221 -6.92 11.44 -10.89
CA ALA A 221 -7.02 10.75 -12.17
C ALA A 221 -7.83 9.46 -12.08
N GLN A 222 -7.85 8.81 -10.91
CA GLN A 222 -8.66 7.63 -10.62
C GLN A 222 -10.04 7.96 -10.01
N GLY A 223 -10.43 9.24 -9.99
CA GLY A 223 -11.75 9.71 -9.52
C GLY A 223 -11.87 9.88 -8.00
N PHE A 224 -10.80 9.64 -7.24
CA PHE A 224 -10.79 9.90 -5.80
C PHE A 224 -10.61 11.40 -5.50
N GLY A 225 -11.13 11.84 -4.36
CA GLY A 225 -10.77 13.11 -3.75
C GLY A 225 -9.84 12.84 -2.58
N LEU A 226 -8.61 13.34 -2.66
CA LEU A 226 -7.58 13.18 -1.64
C LEU A 226 -7.32 14.53 -0.95
N TYR A 227 -7.44 14.57 0.38
CA TYR A 227 -7.34 15.80 1.16
C TYR A 227 -6.30 15.65 2.25
N ARG A 228 -5.50 16.69 2.43
CA ARG A 228 -4.51 16.73 3.51
C ARG A 228 -5.19 16.81 4.87
N ASP A 229 -4.73 15.98 5.79
CA ASP A 229 -5.21 15.95 7.16
C ASP A 229 -4.57 17.10 7.94
N GLN A 230 -5.37 18.12 8.29
CA GLN A 230 -4.90 19.28 9.04
C GLN A 230 -5.31 19.21 10.51
N TYR A 231 -4.36 19.48 11.40
CA TYR A 231 -4.54 19.43 12.87
C TYR A 231 -4.92 18.05 13.44
N LEU A 232 -4.84 16.99 12.63
CA LEU A 232 -5.11 15.59 12.99
C LEU A 232 -3.95 14.67 12.59
N GLN A 233 -2.75 15.21 12.36
CA GLN A 233 -1.68 14.51 11.65
C GLN A 233 -1.14 13.32 12.44
N LEU A 234 -0.94 13.46 13.76
CA LEU A 234 -0.46 12.34 14.58
C LEU A 234 -1.46 11.18 14.59
N GLY A 235 -2.74 11.49 14.82
CA GLY A 235 -3.80 10.47 14.78
C GLY A 235 -3.90 9.82 13.40
N SER A 236 -3.86 10.62 12.33
CA SER A 236 -3.95 10.13 10.95
C SER A 236 -2.73 9.29 10.55
N TYR A 237 -1.55 9.65 11.04
CA TYR A 237 -0.33 8.88 10.81
C TYR A 237 -0.42 7.53 11.49
N LEU A 238 -0.78 7.51 12.78
CA LEU A 238 -0.93 6.28 13.54
C LEU A 238 -1.98 5.36 12.91
N THR A 239 -3.14 5.88 12.48
CA THR A 239 -4.18 5.04 11.86
C THR A 239 -3.78 4.47 10.50
N ALA A 240 -2.80 5.05 9.82
CA ALA A 240 -2.27 4.52 8.57
C ALA A 240 -1.33 3.32 8.78
N LEU A 241 -0.70 3.22 9.96
CA LEU A 241 0.21 2.13 10.32
C LEU A 241 -0.56 0.82 10.58
N PRO A 242 0.06 -0.36 10.35
CA PRO A 242 -0.63 -1.62 10.57
C PRO A 242 -0.89 -1.83 12.07
N MET A 243 -1.95 -2.59 12.37
CA MET A 243 -2.32 -2.97 13.74
C MET A 243 -2.60 -1.80 14.70
N ALA A 244 -2.67 -0.57 14.20
CA ALA A 244 -2.87 0.63 15.02
C ALA A 244 -4.35 0.94 15.29
N ILE A 245 -5.28 0.23 14.64
CA ILE A 245 -6.72 0.46 14.78
C ILE A 245 -7.31 -0.59 15.71
N ASP A 246 -7.78 -0.13 16.87
CA ASP A 246 -8.59 -0.89 17.81
C ASP A 246 -10.01 -0.29 17.92
N LYS A 247 -10.82 -0.80 18.86
CA LYS A 247 -12.19 -0.31 19.09
C LYS A 247 -12.25 1.12 19.63
N GLU A 248 -11.23 1.60 20.34
CA GLU A 248 -11.21 2.97 20.85
C GLU A 248 -10.82 3.94 19.74
N VAL A 249 -9.85 3.57 18.89
CA VAL A 249 -9.50 4.30 17.68
C VAL A 249 -10.68 4.34 16.70
N GLU A 250 -11.43 3.26 16.57
CA GLU A 250 -12.67 3.23 15.77
C GLU A 250 -13.68 4.29 16.26
N LYS A 251 -13.97 4.32 17.57
CA LYS A 251 -14.87 5.32 18.18
C LYS A 251 -14.36 6.75 17.99
N TYR A 252 -13.05 6.96 18.11
CA TYR A 252 -12.45 8.26 17.83
C TYR A 252 -12.70 8.68 16.37
N LEU A 253 -12.44 7.80 15.40
CA LEU A 253 -12.67 8.06 13.98
C LEU A 253 -14.15 8.28 13.65
N ASP A 254 -15.07 7.60 14.36
CA ASP A 254 -16.51 7.85 14.30
C ASP A 254 -16.87 9.26 14.75
N SER A 255 -16.33 9.72 15.89
CA SER A 255 -16.57 11.06 16.40
C SER A 255 -16.12 12.16 15.42
N LYS A 256 -15.13 11.84 14.57
CA LYS A 256 -14.58 12.72 13.54
C LYS A 256 -15.20 12.51 12.15
N LYS A 257 -16.16 11.59 12.00
CA LYS A 257 -16.84 11.25 10.73
C LYS A 257 -15.86 10.91 9.61
N ARG A 258 -14.81 10.16 9.94
CA ARG A 258 -13.72 9.82 9.00
C ARG A 258 -14.02 8.60 8.14
N TRP A 259 -15.03 7.83 8.51
CA TRP A 259 -15.43 6.62 7.80
C TRP A 259 -16.33 6.92 6.61
N SER A 260 -16.07 6.25 5.50
CA SER A 260 -17.01 6.10 4.40
C SER A 260 -17.73 4.76 4.52
N THR A 261 -19.05 4.74 4.35
CA THR A 261 -19.79 3.47 4.31
C THR A 261 -19.74 2.89 2.90
N LYS A 262 -19.41 1.60 2.79
CA LYS A 262 -19.32 0.85 1.53
C LYS A 262 -19.84 -0.56 1.71
N THR A 263 -20.29 -1.19 0.62
CA THR A 263 -20.52 -2.64 0.61
C THR A 263 -19.19 -3.36 0.77
N MET A 264 -19.20 -4.57 1.33
CA MET A 264 -17.98 -5.36 1.50
C MET A 264 -17.29 -5.62 0.14
N THR A 265 -18.06 -5.90 -0.92
CA THR A 265 -17.55 -6.09 -2.28
C THR A 265 -16.84 -4.84 -2.80
N ASN A 266 -17.44 -3.65 -2.63
CA ASN A 266 -16.80 -2.41 -3.08
C ASN A 266 -15.52 -2.12 -2.28
N ALA A 267 -15.51 -2.42 -0.98
CA ALA A 267 -14.29 -2.30 -0.16
C ALA A 267 -13.17 -3.23 -0.67
N VAL A 268 -13.49 -4.45 -1.09
CA VAL A 268 -12.52 -5.36 -1.73
C VAL A 268 -12.00 -4.77 -3.03
N CYS A 269 -12.87 -4.23 -3.89
CA CYS A 269 -12.46 -3.58 -5.15
C CYS A 269 -11.55 -2.36 -4.95
N MET A 270 -11.62 -1.71 -3.79
CA MET A 270 -10.76 -0.58 -3.45
C MET A 270 -9.56 -0.98 -2.57
N SER A 271 -9.33 -2.27 -2.32
CA SER A 271 -8.23 -2.69 -1.44
C SER A 271 -6.86 -2.48 -2.09
N PRO A 272 -5.89 -1.83 -1.41
CA PRO A 272 -4.56 -1.52 -1.96
C PRO A 272 -3.65 -2.75 -1.91
N VAL A 273 -4.07 -3.82 -2.56
CA VAL A 273 -3.39 -5.13 -2.58
C VAL A 273 -2.71 -5.44 -3.92
N ILE A 274 -2.88 -4.57 -4.91
CA ILE A 274 -2.26 -4.70 -6.24
C ILE A 274 -0.97 -3.88 -6.28
N GLY A 275 0.15 -4.57 -6.47
CA GLY A 275 1.47 -3.98 -6.64
C GLY A 275 2.09 -4.28 -8.02
N GLU A 276 3.22 -3.65 -8.32
CA GLU A 276 4.05 -4.03 -9.47
C GLU A 276 4.78 -5.36 -9.19
N TRP A 277 5.09 -6.15 -10.22
CA TRP A 277 5.73 -7.45 -10.03
C TRP A 277 7.15 -7.26 -9.47
N HIS A 278 7.49 -7.94 -8.37
CA HIS A 278 8.79 -7.79 -7.68
C HIS A 278 9.89 -8.73 -8.24
N GLY A 279 9.55 -9.55 -9.23
CA GLY A 279 10.47 -10.51 -9.83
C GLY A 279 10.29 -11.96 -9.37
N LEU A 280 11.28 -12.80 -9.64
CA LEU A 280 11.31 -14.24 -9.38
C LEU A 280 12.61 -14.65 -8.68
N GLY A 281 12.49 -15.28 -7.52
CA GLY A 281 13.65 -15.83 -6.81
C GLY A 281 14.53 -14.78 -6.14
N ARG A 282 15.83 -15.07 -6.05
CA ARG A 282 16.80 -14.12 -5.50
C ARG A 282 17.06 -12.98 -6.49
N PRO A 283 17.43 -11.77 -6.05
CA PRO A 283 17.70 -10.65 -6.94
C PRO A 283 19.08 -10.80 -7.61
N VAL A 284 19.27 -11.84 -8.42
CA VAL A 284 20.52 -12.09 -9.16
C VAL A 284 20.68 -11.05 -10.27
N ILE A 285 19.60 -10.81 -11.02
CA ILE A 285 19.52 -9.74 -12.00
C ILE A 285 18.63 -8.66 -11.40
N GLY A 286 19.22 -7.50 -11.11
CA GLY A 286 18.50 -6.33 -10.59
C GLY A 286 17.90 -5.51 -11.73
N LEU A 287 16.59 -5.27 -11.67
CA LEU A 287 15.82 -4.44 -12.59
C LEU A 287 14.92 -3.50 -11.80
N PHE A 288 14.33 -2.53 -12.49
CA PHE A 288 13.32 -1.64 -11.92
C PHE A 288 12.10 -1.59 -12.80
N GLY A 289 10.94 -1.69 -12.15
CA GLY A 289 9.65 -1.43 -12.74
C GLY A 289 9.49 0.04 -13.07
N LYS A 290 8.51 0.36 -13.91
CA LYS A 290 8.31 1.75 -14.38
C LYS A 290 7.77 2.66 -13.27
N ARG A 291 7.23 2.09 -12.19
CA ARG A 291 6.75 2.82 -11.01
C ARG A 291 7.78 2.82 -9.88
N GLY A 292 9.02 2.42 -10.18
CA GLY A 292 10.13 2.41 -9.21
C GLY A 292 10.22 1.14 -8.36
N GLN A 293 9.37 0.13 -8.61
CA GLN A 293 9.47 -1.16 -7.93
C GLN A 293 10.81 -1.83 -8.24
N ALA A 294 11.60 -2.18 -7.22
CA ALA A 294 12.77 -3.02 -7.41
C ALA A 294 12.33 -4.44 -7.82
N MET A 295 12.97 -4.98 -8.87
CA MET A 295 12.65 -6.27 -9.47
C MET A 295 13.90 -7.16 -9.47
N GLY A 296 13.80 -8.35 -8.87
CA GLY A 296 14.88 -9.32 -8.85
C GLY A 296 14.57 -10.54 -9.71
N ILE A 297 15.44 -10.92 -10.65
CA ILE A 297 15.25 -12.13 -11.45
C ILE A 297 16.39 -13.11 -11.23
N ASP A 298 16.03 -14.32 -10.81
CA ASP A 298 16.86 -15.52 -10.83
C ASP A 298 16.29 -16.49 -11.87
N LEU A 299 17.08 -16.78 -12.89
CA LEU A 299 16.74 -17.64 -14.02
C LEU A 299 16.62 -19.10 -13.59
N PHE A 300 17.27 -19.48 -12.48
CA PHE A 300 17.25 -20.83 -11.93
C PHE A 300 16.20 -21.01 -10.82
N ALA A 301 15.43 -19.97 -10.50
CA ALA A 301 14.39 -20.04 -9.47
C ALA A 301 13.04 -20.60 -9.95
N ASN A 302 12.92 -21.02 -11.23
CA ASN A 302 11.68 -21.58 -11.74
C ASN A 302 11.37 -22.96 -11.10
N PRO A 303 10.28 -23.09 -10.31
CA PRO A 303 9.93 -24.36 -9.67
C PRO A 303 9.48 -25.44 -10.67
N ALA A 304 9.10 -25.07 -11.90
CA ALA A 304 8.64 -26.00 -12.92
C ALA A 304 9.78 -26.73 -13.67
N GLY A 305 11.05 -26.40 -13.41
CA GLY A 305 12.22 -27.15 -13.90
C GLY A 305 12.74 -26.74 -15.29
N ASN A 306 12.28 -25.64 -15.88
CA ASN A 306 12.85 -25.07 -17.11
C ASN A 306 13.56 -23.74 -16.81
N TYR A 307 14.85 -23.68 -17.10
CA TYR A 307 15.72 -22.53 -16.82
C TYR A 307 16.22 -21.83 -18.09
N ASN A 308 15.69 -22.23 -19.25
CA ASN A 308 16.04 -21.61 -20.52
C ASN A 308 15.43 -20.20 -20.60
N PHE A 309 16.20 -19.27 -21.15
CA PHE A 309 15.76 -17.90 -21.41
C PHE A 309 16.28 -17.43 -22.77
N ALA A 310 15.66 -16.38 -23.30
CA ALA A 310 16.08 -15.77 -24.56
C ALA A 310 16.16 -14.25 -24.41
N ILE A 311 17.22 -13.65 -24.95
CA ILE A 311 17.35 -12.20 -25.08
C ILE A 311 17.23 -11.85 -26.56
N ILE A 312 16.19 -11.10 -26.90
CA ILE A 312 15.91 -10.68 -28.28
C ILE A 312 16.02 -9.17 -28.33
N GLY A 313 16.81 -8.65 -29.28
CA GLY A 313 16.96 -7.21 -29.46
C GLY A 313 17.78 -6.88 -30.70
N ALA A 314 17.41 -5.79 -31.37
CA ALA A 314 18.10 -5.26 -32.55
C ALA A 314 19.55 -4.84 -32.24
N SER A 315 20.35 -4.58 -33.27
CA SER A 315 21.70 -4.01 -33.07
C SER A 315 21.59 -2.67 -32.32
N GLY A 316 22.46 -2.45 -31.32
CA GLY A 316 22.43 -1.24 -30.48
C GLY A 316 21.37 -1.20 -29.37
N SER A 317 20.48 -2.19 -29.26
CA SER A 317 19.41 -2.20 -28.22
C SER A 317 19.87 -2.54 -26.79
N GLY A 318 21.16 -2.79 -26.59
CA GLY A 318 21.69 -3.20 -25.29
C GLY A 318 21.66 -4.71 -25.00
N LYS A 319 21.31 -5.56 -25.98
CA LYS A 319 21.34 -7.04 -25.82
C LYS A 319 22.64 -7.57 -25.21
N SER A 320 23.81 -7.22 -25.79
CA SER A 320 25.10 -7.72 -25.30
C SER A 320 25.47 -7.13 -23.94
N PHE A 321 25.03 -5.89 -23.66
CA PHE A 321 25.20 -5.27 -22.34
C PHE A 321 24.40 -6.04 -21.27
N PHE A 322 23.13 -6.33 -21.54
CA PHE A 322 22.28 -7.10 -20.64
C PHE A 322 22.78 -8.55 -20.45
N ALA A 323 23.23 -9.20 -21.52
CA ALA A 323 23.83 -10.52 -21.42
C ALA A 323 25.11 -10.53 -20.57
N ASN A 324 25.98 -9.53 -20.73
CA ASN A 324 27.17 -9.36 -19.89
C ASN A 324 26.82 -9.16 -18.41
N GLU A 325 25.78 -8.38 -18.12
CA GLU A 325 25.30 -8.17 -16.74
C GLU A 325 24.83 -9.50 -16.11
N ILE A 326 24.09 -10.31 -16.86
CA ILE A 326 23.67 -11.65 -16.43
C ILE A 326 24.89 -12.52 -16.11
N VAL A 327 25.85 -12.62 -17.05
CA VAL A 327 27.06 -13.42 -16.88
C VAL A 327 27.82 -12.98 -15.63
N ARG A 328 28.05 -11.68 -15.48
CA ARG A 328 28.75 -11.11 -14.34
C ARG A 328 28.08 -11.45 -13.01
N ASN A 329 26.76 -11.32 -12.94
CA ASN A 329 26.01 -11.58 -11.71
C ASN A 329 26.06 -13.07 -11.33
N TYR A 330 25.92 -13.98 -12.31
CA TYR A 330 26.06 -15.42 -12.05
C TYR A 330 27.49 -15.84 -11.71
N MET A 331 28.50 -15.27 -12.36
CA MET A 331 29.91 -15.50 -12.01
C MET A 331 30.22 -15.02 -10.58
N GLY A 332 29.63 -13.89 -10.15
CA GLY A 332 29.74 -13.40 -8.78
C GLY A 332 29.15 -14.36 -7.74
N LEU A 333 28.20 -15.21 -8.13
CA LEU A 333 27.65 -16.29 -7.32
C LEU A 333 28.47 -17.60 -7.39
N GLY A 334 29.59 -17.61 -8.13
CA GLY A 334 30.43 -18.79 -8.34
C GLY A 334 29.92 -19.74 -9.44
N THR A 335 29.01 -19.27 -10.31
CA THR A 335 28.47 -20.10 -11.41
C THR A 335 29.49 -20.23 -12.54
N GLN A 336 29.58 -21.42 -13.13
CA GLN A 336 30.37 -21.64 -14.35
C GLN A 336 29.56 -21.21 -15.58
N VAL A 337 30.16 -20.40 -16.44
CA VAL A 337 29.52 -19.84 -17.63
C VAL A 337 30.35 -20.17 -18.86
N TRP A 338 29.70 -20.74 -19.90
CA TRP A 338 30.30 -20.96 -21.21
C TRP A 338 29.60 -20.08 -22.24
N ILE A 339 30.38 -19.30 -22.98
CA ILE A 339 29.85 -18.36 -23.98
C ILE A 339 30.37 -18.77 -25.35
N ILE A 340 29.44 -18.96 -26.29
CA ILE A 340 29.74 -19.13 -27.71
C ILE A 340 29.33 -17.85 -28.40
N ASP A 341 30.32 -17.01 -28.74
CA ASP A 341 30.07 -15.72 -29.37
C ASP A 341 30.86 -15.57 -30.68
N VAL A 342 30.13 -15.19 -31.73
CA VAL A 342 30.69 -14.90 -33.05
C VAL A 342 31.22 -13.46 -33.11
N GLY A 343 30.65 -12.54 -32.34
CA GLY A 343 30.92 -11.10 -32.41
C GLY A 343 32.01 -10.57 -31.48
N ARG A 344 32.66 -11.42 -30.69
CA ARG A 344 33.69 -11.09 -29.68
C ARG A 344 33.29 -10.03 -28.63
N SER A 345 31.99 -9.86 -28.39
CA SER A 345 31.43 -8.90 -27.43
C SER A 345 31.68 -9.26 -25.97
N TYR A 346 32.08 -10.51 -25.68
CA TYR A 346 32.28 -11.02 -24.31
C TYR A 346 33.75 -11.32 -23.98
N GLU A 347 34.68 -11.08 -24.92
CA GLU A 347 36.10 -11.45 -24.79
C GLU A 347 36.80 -10.73 -23.63
N ASN A 348 36.43 -9.46 -23.39
CA ASN A 348 37.00 -8.67 -22.28
C ASN A 348 36.43 -9.03 -20.91
N SER A 349 35.26 -9.67 -20.85
CA SER A 349 34.60 -10.08 -19.59
C SER A 349 35.03 -11.47 -19.12
N ALA A 350 35.73 -12.22 -19.98
CA ALA A 350 36.26 -13.55 -19.69
C ALA A 350 37.72 -13.56 -19.20
N LYS A 351 38.36 -12.38 -19.16
CA LYS A 351 39.67 -12.16 -18.52
C LYS A 351 39.45 -11.64 -17.11
#